data_AF-A0A0M9ZSE9-F1
#
_entry.id   AF-A0A0M9ZSE9-F1
#
_cell.length_a   1.000
_cell.length_b   1.000
_cell.length_c   1.000
_cell.angle_alpha   90.00
_cell.angle_beta   90.00
_cell.angle_gamma   90.00
#
_symmetry.space_group_name_H-M   'P 1'
#
loop_
_entity.id
_entity.type
_entity.pdbx_description
1 polymer ?
#
loop_
_entity_poly.entity_id
_entity_poly.type
_entity_poly.pdbx_seq_one_letter_code
_entity_poly.pdbx_strand_id
1 'polypeptide(L)'
;MTVALAALVPGALLGWVVYEAVGGGGGSDRTASATSAASAHSATASAGSPSPSGTSAADAKGAAGGPSALKGKVVVIDPGHNQGNFQHATEINRQVDIGTNRKECDTTGTSTNAGYTEARFTLDVAHRLRTLLEKQGATVKFTRDGDSPAWGPCVDERARIGNTAHADAAISIHADGAAEGDRGFHVILPGTVHAGAADTRKIVGPSRDLGTRVAGDFLRDTGEPPSNYVGKGTGLVTRTDLGGLNLSTVPKVFIECGNMRDSKDAALLTSGAWRQKAARGISEGIVSFLRRS
;
A
#
# COMPACT_ATOMS: atom_id res chain seq x y z
N MET A 1 -26.20 -17.73 -47.51
CA MET A 1 -24.87 -17.20 -47.13
C MET A 1 -25.04 -16.36 -45.87
N THR A 2 -24.63 -16.88 -44.72
CA THR A 2 -24.63 -16.17 -43.44
C THR A 2 -23.18 -16.11 -42.96
N VAL A 3 -22.59 -14.92 -42.98
CA VAL A 3 -21.23 -14.68 -42.46
C VAL A 3 -21.37 -14.18 -41.03
N ALA A 4 -20.93 -14.99 -40.08
CA ALA A 4 -20.78 -14.60 -38.68
C ALA A 4 -19.43 -13.86 -38.52
N LEU A 5 -19.47 -12.61 -38.07
CA LEU A 5 -18.30 -11.84 -37.67
C LEU A 5 -18.00 -12.12 -36.20
N ALA A 6 -16.96 -12.91 -35.94
CA ALA A 6 -16.36 -13.04 -34.62
C ALA A 6 -15.49 -11.82 -34.35
N ALA A 7 -15.86 -11.02 -33.35
CA ALA A 7 -15.02 -9.94 -32.84
C ALA A 7 -13.94 -10.52 -31.92
N LEU A 8 -12.70 -10.53 -32.40
CA LEU A 8 -11.50 -10.80 -31.60
C LEU A 8 -11.21 -9.58 -30.72
N VAL A 9 -11.28 -9.77 -29.40
CA VAL A 9 -10.76 -8.83 -28.40
C VAL A 9 -9.34 -9.26 -28.05
N PRO A 10 -8.29 -8.48 -28.37
CA PRO A 10 -6.94 -8.78 -27.90
C PRO A 10 -6.81 -8.37 -26.43
N GLY A 11 -6.76 -9.35 -25.53
CA GLY A 11 -6.36 -9.13 -24.14
C GLY A 11 -4.85 -8.91 -24.05
N ALA A 12 -4.44 -7.69 -23.73
CA ALA A 12 -3.06 -7.39 -23.35
C ALA A 12 -2.90 -7.59 -21.83
N LEU A 13 -2.54 -8.81 -21.41
CA LEU A 13 -2.03 -9.09 -20.07
C LEU A 13 -0.50 -8.99 -20.13
N LEU A 14 0.07 -7.89 -19.65
CA LEU A 14 1.50 -7.82 -19.34
C LEU A 14 1.66 -8.01 -17.82
N GLY A 15 1.61 -9.27 -17.39
CA GLY A 15 2.17 -9.68 -16.11
C GLY A 15 3.67 -9.84 -16.28
N TRP A 16 4.46 -9.11 -15.50
CA TRP A 16 5.90 -9.35 -15.41
C TRP A 16 6.13 -10.57 -14.51
N VAL A 17 6.47 -11.70 -15.10
CA VAL A 17 6.99 -12.88 -14.40
C VAL A 17 8.51 -12.86 -14.48
N VAL A 18 9.18 -12.81 -13.33
CA VAL A 18 10.62 -13.05 -13.21
C VAL A 18 10.84 -14.55 -12.99
N TYR A 19 11.56 -15.19 -13.90
CA TYR A 19 11.98 -16.59 -13.78
C TYR A 19 13.39 -16.63 -13.17
N GLU A 20 13.53 -17.20 -11.98
CA GLU A 20 14.82 -17.63 -11.43
C GLU A 20 14.94 -19.14 -11.62
N ALA A 21 15.93 -19.54 -12.43
CA ALA A 21 16.28 -20.92 -12.68
C ALA A 21 17.29 -21.39 -11.64
N VAL A 22 16.97 -22.40 -10.82
CA VAL A 22 18.01 -23.25 -10.22
C VAL A 22 17.50 -24.70 -10.17
N GLY A 23 18.28 -25.61 -10.74
CA GLY A 23 17.95 -27.01 -10.87
C GLY A 23 18.22 -27.86 -9.63
N GLY A 24 17.48 -28.96 -9.56
CA GLY A 24 18.02 -30.30 -9.33
C GLY A 24 18.24 -30.76 -7.88
N GLY A 25 17.41 -31.73 -7.46
CA GLY A 25 17.91 -32.93 -6.79
C GLY A 25 17.19 -33.39 -5.51
N GLY A 26 16.39 -34.46 -5.64
CA GLY A 26 16.08 -35.51 -4.65
C GLY A 26 15.38 -35.08 -3.35
N GLY A 27 14.41 -35.78 -2.78
CA GLY A 27 13.93 -37.14 -2.92
C GLY A 27 13.24 -37.52 -1.59
N SER A 28 12.18 -38.33 -1.69
CA SER A 28 11.61 -39.22 -0.67
C SER A 28 10.72 -38.64 0.46
N ASP A 29 9.43 -38.97 0.32
CA ASP A 29 8.55 -39.68 1.27
C ASP A 29 8.64 -39.38 2.78
N ARG A 30 7.49 -39.03 3.37
CA ARG A 30 6.82 -39.85 4.40
C ARG A 30 5.44 -39.31 4.81
N THR A 31 4.45 -40.15 4.55
CA THR A 31 3.23 -40.50 5.30
C THR A 31 2.91 -39.87 6.66
N ALA A 32 1.62 -39.52 6.78
CA ALA A 32 0.66 -39.81 7.86
C ALA A 32 0.86 -39.19 9.26
N SER A 33 -0.11 -38.42 9.75
CA SER A 33 -1.33 -38.95 10.40
C SER A 33 -2.08 -37.85 11.14
N ALA A 34 -3.40 -37.90 11.03
CA ALA A 34 -4.34 -37.21 11.89
C ALA A 34 -4.38 -37.84 13.29
N THR A 35 -4.70 -37.06 14.33
CA THR A 35 -5.86 -37.31 15.20
C THR A 35 -6.09 -36.17 16.20
N SER A 36 -7.38 -35.85 16.35
CA SER A 36 -8.06 -35.04 17.34
C SER A 36 -7.80 -35.48 18.79
N ALA A 37 -7.99 -34.56 19.75
CA ALA A 37 -9.20 -34.54 20.59
C ALA A 37 -9.05 -33.57 21.77
N ALA A 38 -10.17 -32.92 22.07
CA ALA A 38 -10.40 -31.96 23.13
C ALA A 38 -10.38 -32.58 24.54
N SER A 39 -10.22 -31.73 25.55
CA SER A 39 -11.00 -31.80 26.78
C SER A 39 -11.01 -30.45 27.48
N ALA A 40 -12.22 -29.89 27.61
CA ALA A 40 -12.56 -28.76 28.44
C ALA A 40 -12.81 -29.24 29.87
N HIS A 41 -12.45 -28.45 30.89
CA HIS A 41 -13.15 -28.45 32.17
C HIS A 41 -13.20 -27.02 32.71
N SER A 42 -14.42 -26.52 32.82
CA SER A 42 -14.82 -25.29 33.50
C SER A 42 -14.75 -25.47 35.03
N ALA A 43 -14.41 -24.41 35.75
CA ALA A 43 -14.83 -24.23 37.14
C ALA A 43 -15.10 -22.75 37.42
N THR A 44 -16.16 -22.55 38.21
CA THR A 44 -16.98 -21.36 38.43
C THR A 44 -16.43 -20.39 39.49
N ALA A 45 -16.77 -19.12 39.26
CA ALA A 45 -17.01 -17.97 40.15
C ALA A 45 -16.74 -18.07 41.67
N SER A 46 -16.12 -17.02 42.25
CA SER A 46 -16.84 -16.10 43.15
C SER A 46 -16.04 -14.83 43.48
N ALA A 47 -16.78 -13.80 43.90
CA ALA A 47 -16.40 -12.41 44.09
C ALA A 47 -15.53 -12.13 45.33
N GLY A 48 -14.77 -11.03 45.27
CA GLY A 48 -14.12 -10.42 46.44
C GLY A 48 -13.37 -9.14 46.07
N SER A 49 -14.01 -7.98 46.27
CA SER A 49 -13.29 -6.70 46.37
C SER A 49 -12.61 -6.61 47.73
N PRO A 50 -11.36 -6.11 47.78
CA PRO A 50 -11.16 -4.84 48.47
C PRO A 50 -10.16 -3.92 47.77
N SER A 51 -10.33 -2.62 48.03
CA SER A 51 -9.33 -1.56 47.83
C SER A 51 -9.28 -0.78 49.16
N PRO A 52 -8.27 0.05 49.48
CA PRO A 52 -7.07 0.40 48.72
C PRO A 52 -5.76 0.35 49.55
N SER A 53 -4.60 0.29 48.89
CA SER A 53 -3.35 0.85 49.43
C SER A 53 -2.35 1.06 48.31
N GLY A 54 -1.79 2.26 48.29
CA GLY A 54 -0.96 2.76 47.20
C GLY A 54 0.34 2.00 47.03
N THR A 55 0.74 1.83 45.77
CA THR A 55 2.13 1.62 45.41
C THR A 55 2.36 2.41 44.12
N SER A 56 3.32 3.32 44.18
CA SER A 56 3.76 4.15 43.08
C SER A 56 4.18 3.28 41.89
N ALA A 57 3.47 3.42 40.77
CA ALA A 57 3.96 2.99 39.47
C ALA A 57 4.24 4.25 38.64
N ALA A 58 5.52 4.61 38.62
CA ALA A 58 6.07 5.55 37.66
C ALA A 58 5.94 4.95 36.24
N ASP A 59 5.71 5.84 35.29
CA ASP A 59 6.11 5.76 33.88
C ASP A 59 5.64 4.56 33.04
N ALA A 60 4.36 4.61 32.66
CA ALA A 60 3.89 4.03 31.40
C ALA A 60 2.71 4.85 30.82
N LYS A 61 2.90 6.16 30.66
CA LYS A 61 1.99 6.99 29.85
C LYS A 61 2.61 7.19 28.48
N GLY A 62 2.48 6.17 27.62
CA GLY A 62 2.78 6.29 26.21
C GLY A 62 2.05 7.49 25.63
N ALA A 63 2.80 8.40 25.00
CA ALA A 63 2.32 9.68 24.50
C ALA A 63 1.30 9.50 23.37
N ALA A 64 0.05 9.22 23.72
CA ALA A 64 -1.11 9.52 22.90
C ALA A 64 -1.08 11.02 22.65
N GLY A 65 -0.58 11.42 21.47
CA GLY A 65 -0.58 12.81 21.06
C GLY A 65 -2.03 13.28 21.03
N GLY A 66 -2.29 14.45 21.61
CA GLY A 66 -3.61 15.07 21.50
C GLY A 66 -4.02 15.31 20.04
N PRO A 67 -5.26 15.77 19.81
CA PRO A 67 -5.89 15.96 18.48
C PRO A 67 -5.24 17.02 17.56
N SER A 68 -3.93 17.21 17.64
CA SER A 68 -3.15 18.21 16.91
C SER A 68 -1.68 17.78 16.70
N ALA A 69 -1.39 16.48 16.83
CA ALA A 69 -0.03 15.94 16.72
C ALA A 69 0.67 16.26 15.38
N LEU A 70 -0.08 16.53 14.33
CA LEU A 70 0.40 16.84 12.98
C LEU A 70 0.09 18.28 12.53
N LYS A 71 -0.25 19.18 13.45
CA LYS A 71 -0.54 20.59 13.09
C LYS A 71 0.62 21.20 12.32
N GLY A 72 0.33 21.74 11.14
CA GLY A 72 1.30 22.37 10.25
C GLY A 72 2.07 21.39 9.35
N LYS A 73 1.87 20.08 9.49
CA LYS A 73 2.42 19.09 8.57
C LYS A 73 1.53 18.93 7.34
N VAL A 74 2.13 18.73 6.18
CA VAL A 74 1.46 18.46 4.91
C VAL A 74 1.71 17.01 4.51
N VAL A 75 0.64 16.26 4.28
CA VAL A 75 0.71 14.89 3.76
C VAL A 75 0.06 14.82 2.39
N VAL A 76 0.79 14.29 1.41
CA VAL A 76 0.25 14.03 0.08
C VAL A 76 -0.11 12.56 -0.04
N ILE A 77 -1.37 12.28 -0.36
CA ILE A 77 -1.85 10.94 -0.61
C ILE A 77 -2.09 10.79 -2.11
N ASP A 78 -1.57 9.72 -2.69
CA ASP A 78 -1.71 9.40 -4.10
C ASP A 78 -2.55 8.12 -4.23
N PRO A 79 -3.86 8.22 -4.50
CA PRO A 79 -4.66 7.06 -4.82
C PRO A 79 -4.24 6.55 -6.21
N GLY A 80 -3.63 5.36 -6.29
CA GLY A 80 -3.13 4.79 -7.54
C GLY A 80 -4.19 4.70 -8.64
N HIS A 81 -3.75 4.80 -9.90
CA HIS A 81 -4.56 4.69 -11.13
C HIS A 81 -5.71 5.70 -11.21
N ASN A 82 -6.63 5.57 -12.18
CA ASN A 82 -7.84 6.39 -12.31
C ASN A 82 -9.02 5.54 -12.76
N GLN A 83 -10.23 5.94 -12.34
CA GLN A 83 -11.44 5.17 -12.62
C GLN A 83 -11.77 5.05 -14.11
N GLY A 84 -11.37 6.01 -14.95
CA GLY A 84 -11.65 5.98 -16.39
C GLY A 84 -10.48 5.52 -17.27
N ASN A 85 -9.31 5.18 -16.72
CA ASN A 85 -8.11 4.89 -17.52
C ASN A 85 -8.36 3.87 -18.64
N PHE A 86 -9.17 2.83 -18.37
CA PHE A 86 -9.46 1.76 -19.34
C PHE A 86 -10.20 2.24 -20.61
N GLN A 87 -10.75 3.45 -20.61
CA GLN A 87 -11.40 4.07 -21.78
C GLN A 87 -10.49 5.05 -22.54
N HIS A 88 -9.27 5.28 -22.05
CA HIS A 88 -8.37 6.34 -22.48
C HIS A 88 -6.95 5.80 -22.76
N ALA A 89 -6.88 4.72 -23.55
CA ALA A 89 -5.63 4.02 -23.85
C ALA A 89 -4.57 4.94 -24.48
N THR A 90 -4.98 5.86 -25.35
CA THR A 90 -4.06 6.80 -26.02
C THR A 90 -3.40 7.74 -25.01
N GLU A 91 -4.18 8.29 -24.08
CA GLU A 91 -3.72 9.24 -23.08
C GLU A 91 -2.79 8.57 -22.06
N ILE A 92 -3.15 7.37 -21.58
CA ILE A 92 -2.34 6.65 -20.58
C ILE A 92 -1.07 6.05 -21.18
N ASN A 93 -1.07 5.64 -22.45
CA ASN A 93 0.12 5.10 -23.12
C ASN A 93 1.11 6.18 -23.57
N ARG A 94 0.73 7.47 -23.51
CA ARG A 94 1.65 8.57 -23.80
C ARG A 94 2.86 8.47 -22.88
N GLN A 95 4.04 8.44 -23.46
CA GLN A 95 5.27 8.36 -22.69
C GLN A 95 5.51 9.66 -21.90
N VAL A 96 5.95 9.50 -20.65
CA VAL A 96 6.40 10.56 -19.74
C VAL A 96 7.82 10.28 -19.26
N ASP A 97 8.54 11.33 -18.89
CA ASP A 97 9.91 11.20 -18.37
C ASP A 97 9.83 10.93 -16.87
N ILE A 98 10.43 9.82 -16.45
CA ILE A 98 10.49 9.42 -15.05
C ILE A 98 11.84 9.71 -14.39
N GLY A 99 12.62 10.60 -15.00
CA GLY A 99 13.94 11.06 -14.59
C GLY A 99 15.07 10.15 -15.07
N THR A 100 14.89 8.83 -15.02
CA THR A 100 15.88 7.84 -15.47
C THR A 100 15.66 7.34 -16.89
N ASN A 101 14.41 7.32 -17.34
CA ASN A 101 13.97 6.80 -18.63
C ASN A 101 12.54 7.28 -18.91
N ARG A 102 11.93 6.76 -19.97
CA ARG A 102 10.52 7.03 -20.33
C ARG A 102 9.66 5.84 -19.96
N LYS A 103 8.42 6.10 -19.49
CA LYS A 103 7.37 5.09 -19.23
C LYS A 103 6.00 5.67 -19.59
N GLU A 104 4.99 4.82 -19.64
CA GLU A 104 3.59 5.20 -19.83
C GLU A 104 3.15 6.23 -18.77
N CYS A 105 2.29 7.16 -19.18
CA CYS A 105 1.71 8.19 -18.33
C CYS A 105 1.00 7.59 -17.12
N ASP A 106 0.18 6.57 -17.34
CA ASP A 106 -0.49 5.81 -16.28
C ASP A 106 -0.79 4.39 -16.79
N THR A 107 -1.34 3.55 -15.93
CA THR A 107 -1.88 2.24 -16.28
C THR A 107 -3.28 2.09 -15.70
N THR A 108 -4.06 1.12 -16.17
CA THR A 108 -5.41 0.89 -15.66
C THR A 108 -5.49 0.45 -14.20
N GLY A 109 -4.38 -0.08 -13.67
CA GLY A 109 -4.37 -0.87 -12.45
C GLY A 109 -4.98 -2.26 -12.67
N THR A 110 -5.00 -3.06 -11.61
CA THR A 110 -5.59 -4.39 -11.60
C THR A 110 -7.05 -4.36 -11.11
N SER A 111 -7.62 -5.55 -10.89
CA SER A 111 -8.96 -5.73 -10.33
C SER A 111 -9.05 -7.05 -9.60
N THR A 112 -10.05 -7.20 -8.73
CA THR A 112 -10.44 -8.54 -8.29
C THR A 112 -11.07 -9.32 -9.44
N ASN A 113 -11.11 -10.64 -9.31
CA ASN A 113 -11.79 -11.51 -10.28
C ASN A 113 -13.30 -11.20 -10.39
N ALA A 114 -13.89 -10.55 -9.38
CA ALA A 114 -15.27 -10.08 -9.37
C ALA A 114 -15.44 -8.65 -9.93
N GLY A 115 -14.38 -8.02 -10.44
CA GLY A 115 -14.43 -6.71 -11.09
C GLY A 115 -14.33 -5.50 -10.15
N TYR A 116 -13.97 -5.68 -8.88
CA TYR A 116 -13.65 -4.54 -8.01
C TYR A 116 -12.28 -3.98 -8.40
N THR A 117 -12.26 -2.79 -9.00
CA THR A 117 -11.04 -2.21 -9.57
C THR A 117 -10.11 -1.65 -8.51
N GLU A 118 -8.81 -1.72 -8.77
CA GLU A 118 -7.78 -1.12 -7.91
C GLU A 118 -8.02 0.38 -7.74
N ALA A 119 -8.30 1.12 -8.82
CA ALA A 119 -8.56 2.55 -8.76
C ALA A 119 -9.72 2.94 -7.82
N ARG A 120 -10.71 2.04 -7.64
CA ARG A 120 -11.82 2.21 -6.69
C ARG A 120 -11.40 1.85 -5.26
N PHE A 121 -10.60 0.81 -5.08
CA PHE A 121 -10.00 0.45 -3.80
C PHE A 121 -9.13 1.58 -3.24
N THR A 122 -8.17 2.05 -4.04
CA THR A 122 -7.18 3.05 -3.61
C THR A 122 -7.82 4.37 -3.23
N LEU A 123 -8.83 4.82 -3.99
CA LEU A 123 -9.58 6.05 -3.67
C LEU A 123 -10.35 5.94 -2.35
N ASP A 124 -11.02 4.81 -2.08
CA ASP A 124 -11.75 4.60 -0.83
C ASP A 124 -10.78 4.60 0.38
N VAL A 125 -9.65 3.90 0.30
CA VAL A 125 -8.64 3.91 1.37
C VAL A 125 -8.04 5.31 1.55
N ALA A 126 -7.74 6.02 0.45
CA ALA A 126 -7.20 7.37 0.50
C ALA A 126 -8.15 8.36 1.20
N HIS A 127 -9.45 8.29 0.92
CA HIS A 127 -10.45 9.12 1.59
C HIS A 127 -10.52 8.85 3.09
N ARG A 128 -10.48 7.57 3.49
CA ARG A 128 -10.43 7.20 4.92
C ARG A 128 -9.15 7.70 5.59
N LEU A 129 -8.02 7.59 4.90
CA LEU A 129 -6.73 8.06 5.40
C LEU A 129 -6.73 9.57 5.59
N ARG A 130 -7.28 10.34 4.64
CA ARG A 130 -7.47 11.79 4.78
C ARG A 130 -8.21 12.14 6.07
N THR A 131 -9.37 11.52 6.30
CA THR A 131 -10.17 11.78 7.51
C THR A 131 -9.38 11.52 8.80
N LEU A 132 -8.57 10.46 8.83
CA LEU A 132 -7.75 10.13 10.00
C LEU A 132 -6.61 11.15 10.22
N LEU A 133 -5.91 11.54 9.16
CA LEU A 133 -4.79 12.49 9.24
C LEU A 133 -5.25 13.92 9.54
N GLU A 134 -6.36 14.37 8.95
CA GLU A 134 -6.96 15.68 9.25
C GLU A 134 -7.42 15.77 10.71
N LYS A 135 -7.94 14.67 11.27
CA LYS A 135 -8.26 14.58 12.71
C LYS A 135 -7.02 14.74 13.61
N GLN A 136 -5.83 14.42 13.10
CA GLN A 136 -4.55 14.66 13.79
C GLN A 136 -3.98 16.07 13.53
N GLY A 137 -4.66 16.89 12.70
CA GLY A 137 -4.27 18.25 12.37
C GLY A 137 -3.38 18.40 11.14
N ALA A 138 -3.13 17.33 10.38
CA ALA A 138 -2.38 17.43 9.13
C ALA A 138 -3.21 18.12 8.04
N THR A 139 -2.53 18.87 7.17
CA THR A 139 -3.11 19.30 5.89
C THR A 139 -2.92 18.16 4.89
N VAL A 140 -4.02 17.66 4.32
CA VAL A 140 -3.97 16.56 3.34
C VAL A 140 -4.20 17.11 1.93
N LYS A 141 -3.37 16.67 0.99
CA LYS A 141 -3.56 16.94 -0.45
C LYS A 141 -3.61 15.62 -1.20
N PHE A 142 -4.49 15.54 -2.20
CA PHE A 142 -4.53 14.40 -3.11
C PHE A 142 -3.83 14.71 -4.43
N THR A 143 -3.25 13.68 -5.04
CA THR A 143 -2.82 13.75 -6.44
C THR A 143 -4.00 13.70 -7.41
N ARG A 144 -5.10 13.04 -7.00
CA ARG A 144 -6.39 13.03 -7.69
C ARG A 144 -7.55 12.87 -6.70
N ASP A 145 -8.63 13.60 -6.91
CA ASP A 145 -9.89 13.41 -6.17
C ASP A 145 -11.07 14.00 -6.97
N GLY A 146 -11.63 13.22 -7.89
CA GLY A 146 -12.85 13.57 -8.66
C GLY A 146 -12.70 14.62 -9.76
N ASP A 147 -11.86 15.65 -9.58
CA ASP A 147 -11.79 16.81 -10.49
C ASP A 147 -10.78 16.67 -11.63
N SER A 148 -10.01 15.58 -11.65
CA SER A 148 -9.06 15.28 -12.73
C SER A 148 -9.77 14.72 -13.96
N PRO A 149 -9.16 14.82 -15.17
CA PRO A 149 -9.61 14.03 -16.30
C PRO A 149 -9.79 12.55 -15.93
N ALA A 150 -10.66 11.84 -16.64
CA ALA A 150 -10.98 10.45 -16.31
C ALA A 150 -9.75 9.50 -16.36
N TRP A 151 -8.70 9.91 -17.08
CA TRP A 151 -7.41 9.23 -17.13
C TRP A 151 -6.32 9.81 -16.21
N GLY A 152 -6.66 10.83 -15.43
CA GLY A 152 -5.87 11.42 -14.37
C GLY A 152 -4.67 12.24 -14.78
N PRO A 153 -3.92 12.74 -13.76
CA PRO A 153 -2.54 13.13 -13.96
C PRO A 153 -1.64 11.90 -14.11
N CYS A 154 -0.63 12.04 -14.96
CA CYS A 154 0.40 11.03 -15.18
C CYS A 154 1.31 10.84 -13.95
N VAL A 155 2.07 9.75 -13.90
CA VAL A 155 2.97 9.41 -12.77
C VAL A 155 4.01 10.47 -12.43
N ASP A 156 4.50 11.23 -13.42
CA ASP A 156 5.40 12.36 -13.26
C ASP A 156 4.71 13.55 -12.59
N GLU A 157 3.50 13.88 -13.04
CA GLU A 157 2.66 14.92 -12.45
C GLU A 157 2.26 14.58 -11.00
N ARG A 158 1.93 13.32 -10.71
CA ARG A 158 1.65 12.84 -9.35
C ARG A 158 2.84 13.03 -8.41
N ALA A 159 4.07 12.84 -8.88
CA ALA A 159 5.27 13.14 -8.10
C ALA A 159 5.44 14.66 -7.89
N ARG A 160 5.21 15.45 -8.96
CA ARG A 160 5.33 16.91 -8.91
C ARG A 160 4.36 17.54 -7.91
N ILE A 161 3.13 17.05 -7.80
CA ILE A 161 2.15 17.52 -6.80
C ILE A 161 2.73 17.42 -5.39
N GLY A 162 3.39 16.30 -5.06
CA GLY A 162 4.09 16.10 -3.79
C GLY A 162 5.17 17.15 -3.53
N ASN A 163 6.01 17.36 -4.54
CA ASN A 163 7.14 18.28 -4.46
C ASN A 163 6.70 19.74 -4.34
N THR A 164 5.72 20.18 -5.16
CA THR A 164 5.15 21.53 -5.14
C THR A 164 4.40 21.82 -3.85
N ALA A 165 3.80 20.79 -3.23
CA ALA A 165 3.16 20.94 -1.93
C ALA A 165 4.15 21.10 -0.77
N HIS A 166 5.45 20.88 -1.00
CA HIS A 166 6.45 20.76 0.06
C HIS A 166 6.01 19.78 1.16
N ALA A 167 5.47 18.63 0.75
CA ALA A 167 4.91 17.67 1.68
C ALA A 167 5.98 17.13 2.65
N ASP A 168 5.63 16.98 3.92
CA ASP A 168 6.50 16.34 4.91
C ASP A 168 6.55 14.82 4.70
N ALA A 169 5.48 14.25 4.14
CA ALA A 169 5.42 12.86 3.70
C ALA A 169 4.47 12.72 2.51
N ALA A 170 4.80 11.79 1.60
CA ALA A 170 3.92 11.36 0.54
C ALA A 170 3.75 9.84 0.56
N ILE A 171 2.56 9.36 0.22
CA ILE A 171 2.30 7.93 0.08
C ILE A 171 1.42 7.65 -1.13
N SER A 172 1.81 6.67 -1.93
CA SER A 172 0.95 6.12 -2.97
C SER A 172 0.30 4.83 -2.48
N ILE A 173 -1.02 4.74 -2.61
CA ILE A 173 -1.82 3.59 -2.16
C ILE A 173 -2.20 2.79 -3.40
N HIS A 174 -1.87 1.51 -3.37
CA HIS A 174 -2.09 0.55 -4.45
C HIS A 174 -2.55 -0.82 -3.91
N ALA A 175 -2.93 -1.72 -4.82
CA ALA A 175 -3.07 -3.14 -4.56
C ALA A 175 -2.57 -3.94 -5.77
N ASP A 176 -1.90 -5.05 -5.52
CA ASP A 176 -1.16 -5.76 -6.56
C ASP A 176 -2.02 -6.80 -7.30
N GLY A 177 -1.50 -7.34 -8.39
CA GLY A 177 -2.05 -8.48 -9.11
C GLY A 177 -1.00 -9.55 -9.36
N ALA A 178 -1.02 -10.61 -8.55
CA ALA A 178 -0.14 -11.77 -8.65
C ALA A 178 -0.94 -13.09 -8.77
N ALA A 179 -0.30 -14.26 -8.69
CA ALA A 179 -1.03 -15.53 -8.80
C ALA A 179 -1.92 -15.79 -7.57
N GLU A 180 -2.94 -16.66 -7.69
CA GLU A 180 -3.67 -17.15 -6.51
C GLU A 180 -2.69 -17.87 -5.56
N GLY A 181 -2.77 -17.59 -4.26
CA GLY A 181 -1.82 -18.08 -3.26
C GLY A 181 -0.69 -17.10 -2.94
N ASP A 182 -0.40 -16.16 -3.84
CA ASP A 182 0.48 -15.01 -3.59
C ASP A 182 -0.33 -13.96 -2.81
N ARG A 183 0.05 -13.71 -1.55
CA ARG A 183 -0.72 -12.88 -0.62
C ARG A 183 0.19 -11.98 0.19
N GLY A 184 -0.40 -10.96 0.81
CA GLY A 184 0.30 -10.07 1.74
C GLY A 184 0.63 -8.71 1.14
N PHE A 185 0.86 -7.76 2.03
CA PHE A 185 1.21 -6.39 1.65
C PHE A 185 2.71 -6.24 1.40
N HIS A 186 3.08 -5.24 0.62
CA HIS A 186 4.48 -4.77 0.62
C HIS A 186 4.57 -3.25 0.41
N VAL A 187 5.59 -2.65 1.00
CA VAL A 187 5.90 -1.23 0.89
C VAL A 187 7.11 -1.05 -0.02
N ILE A 188 6.93 -0.30 -1.09
CA ILE A 188 7.98 0.01 -2.04
C ILE A 188 8.70 1.29 -1.61
N LEU A 189 10.01 1.17 -1.43
CA LEU A 189 10.93 2.23 -1.04
C LEU A 189 11.71 2.72 -2.27
N PRO A 190 12.04 4.02 -2.35
CA PRO A 190 12.95 4.51 -3.38
C PRO A 190 14.35 3.93 -3.14
N GLY A 191 14.97 3.43 -4.20
CA GLY A 191 16.42 3.18 -4.25
C GLY A 191 17.18 4.46 -4.57
N THR A 192 18.50 4.43 -4.37
CA THR A 192 19.37 5.57 -4.71
C THR A 192 19.49 5.72 -6.22
N VAL A 193 19.00 6.84 -6.73
CA VAL A 193 19.04 7.24 -8.14
C VAL A 193 19.63 8.65 -8.23
N HIS A 194 20.53 8.85 -9.19
CA HIS A 194 21.05 10.17 -9.56
C HIS A 194 21.28 10.19 -11.08
N ALA A 195 20.22 10.43 -11.83
CA ALA A 195 20.22 10.39 -13.29
C ALA A 195 19.08 11.25 -13.85
N GLY A 196 19.35 11.97 -14.95
CA GLY A 196 18.41 12.92 -15.55
C GLY A 196 17.80 13.86 -14.52
N ALA A 197 16.47 13.90 -14.44
CA ALA A 197 15.74 14.73 -13.47
C ALA A 197 15.56 14.07 -12.08
N ALA A 198 15.96 12.80 -11.92
CA ALA A 198 15.80 12.06 -10.67
C ALA A 198 17.04 12.20 -9.77
N ASP A 199 16.81 12.62 -8.52
CA ASP A 199 17.78 12.59 -7.43
C ASP A 199 17.10 12.19 -6.12
N THR A 200 17.14 10.90 -5.80
CA THR A 200 16.48 10.36 -4.60
C THR A 200 17.42 10.31 -3.39
N ARG A 201 18.70 10.68 -3.53
CA ARG A 201 19.73 10.50 -2.47
C ARG A 201 19.32 11.09 -1.13
N LYS A 202 18.65 12.25 -1.14
CA LYS A 202 18.17 12.94 0.08
C LYS A 202 16.96 12.28 0.72
N ILE A 203 16.16 11.52 -0.04
CA ILE A 203 14.89 10.97 0.43
C ILE A 203 14.97 9.47 0.76
N VAL A 204 15.99 8.73 0.30
CA VAL A 204 16.11 7.27 0.54
C VAL A 204 16.07 6.93 2.04
N GLY A 205 16.83 7.64 2.86
CA GLY A 205 16.85 7.44 4.32
C GLY A 205 15.49 7.73 4.98
N PRO A 206 14.95 8.96 4.85
CA PRO A 206 13.63 9.30 5.38
C PRO A 206 12.49 8.42 4.86
N SER A 207 12.50 8.07 3.57
CA SER A 207 11.47 7.19 2.99
C SER A 207 11.55 5.77 3.53
N ARG A 208 12.76 5.29 3.86
CA ARG A 208 12.92 3.99 4.54
C ARG A 208 12.34 4.00 5.95
N ASP A 209 12.54 5.07 6.72
CA ASP A 209 11.90 5.20 8.05
C ASP A 209 10.38 5.27 7.93
N LEU A 210 9.86 6.12 7.03
CA LEU A 210 8.43 6.21 6.72
C LEU A 210 7.86 4.83 6.35
N GLY A 211 8.48 4.13 5.39
CA GLY A 211 7.98 2.85 4.90
C GLY A 211 8.05 1.73 5.93
N THR A 212 9.08 1.72 6.78
CA THR A 212 9.19 0.73 7.87
C THR A 212 8.08 0.90 8.90
N ARG A 213 7.76 2.15 9.26
CA ARG A 213 6.66 2.47 10.18
C ARG A 213 5.31 2.11 9.58
N VAL A 214 5.07 2.50 8.33
CA VAL A 214 3.85 2.14 7.59
C VAL A 214 3.70 0.62 7.55
N ALA A 215 4.73 -0.14 7.20
CA ALA A 215 4.67 -1.60 7.17
C ALA A 215 4.30 -2.21 8.53
N GLY A 216 4.96 -1.77 9.61
CA GLY A 216 4.71 -2.28 10.96
C GLY A 216 3.31 -1.96 11.49
N ASP A 217 2.87 -0.70 11.35
CA ASP A 217 1.55 -0.27 11.80
C ASP A 217 0.43 -0.83 10.91
N PHE A 218 0.66 -1.02 9.61
CA PHE A 218 -0.27 -1.70 8.69
C PHE A 218 -0.50 -3.16 9.11
N LEU A 219 0.57 -3.91 9.33
CA LEU A 219 0.50 -5.29 9.82
C LEU A 219 -0.27 -5.35 11.15
N ARG A 220 0.06 -4.48 12.11
CA ARG A 220 -0.57 -4.48 13.44
C ARG A 220 -2.08 -4.25 13.34
N ASP A 221 -2.52 -3.31 12.52
CA ASP A 221 -3.92 -2.88 12.49
C ASP A 221 -4.79 -3.77 11.59
N THR A 222 -4.23 -4.32 10.51
CA THR A 222 -4.97 -5.15 9.54
C THR A 222 -4.87 -6.64 9.86
N GLY A 223 -3.74 -7.09 10.41
CA GLY A 223 -3.35 -8.50 10.47
C GLY A 223 -2.85 -9.07 9.13
N GLU A 224 -2.75 -8.25 8.08
CA GLU A 224 -2.25 -8.66 6.77
C GLU A 224 -0.75 -8.91 6.86
N PRO A 225 -0.26 -10.12 6.54
CA PRO A 225 1.17 -10.42 6.62
C PRO A 225 1.96 -9.70 5.51
N PRO A 226 3.28 -9.53 5.68
CA PRO A 226 4.16 -9.22 4.57
C PRO A 226 3.97 -10.19 3.40
N SER A 227 4.11 -9.66 2.18
CA SER A 227 4.00 -10.42 0.95
C SER A 227 4.91 -11.66 0.96
N ASN A 228 4.34 -12.80 0.55
CA ASN A 228 5.08 -14.05 0.36
C ASN A 228 5.73 -14.19 -1.03
N TYR A 229 5.51 -13.23 -1.93
CA TYR A 229 5.98 -13.24 -3.32
C TYR A 229 6.92 -12.06 -3.66
N VAL A 230 6.85 -10.96 -2.89
CA VAL A 230 7.70 -9.77 -3.03
C VAL A 230 8.28 -9.37 -1.68
N GLY A 231 9.46 -8.75 -1.67
CA GLY A 231 10.06 -8.19 -0.45
C GLY A 231 10.69 -9.21 0.51
N LYS A 232 10.88 -10.46 0.05
CA LYS A 232 11.63 -11.54 0.76
C LYS A 232 11.13 -11.76 2.20
N GLY A 233 9.80 -11.70 2.40
CA GLY A 233 9.17 -11.88 3.71
C GLY A 233 9.29 -10.69 4.67
N THR A 234 9.98 -9.60 4.29
CA THR A 234 10.08 -8.38 5.12
C THR A 234 8.94 -7.40 4.87
N GLY A 235 8.24 -7.54 3.73
CA GLY A 235 7.22 -6.59 3.29
C GLY A 235 7.82 -5.26 2.82
N LEU A 236 9.14 -5.15 2.68
CA LEU A 236 9.82 -3.98 2.14
C LEU A 236 10.54 -4.37 0.84
N VAL A 237 10.37 -3.56 -0.20
CA VAL A 237 11.07 -3.75 -1.48
C VAL A 237 11.63 -2.42 -1.96
N THR A 238 12.91 -2.39 -2.33
CA THR A 238 13.55 -1.18 -2.86
C THR A 238 13.53 -1.23 -4.38
N ARG A 239 13.05 -0.17 -5.03
CA ARG A 239 12.94 -0.06 -6.49
C ARG A 239 13.48 1.27 -7.01
N THR A 240 13.92 1.26 -8.27
CA THR A 240 14.52 2.42 -8.96
C THR A 240 13.85 2.71 -10.31
N ASP A 241 12.68 2.12 -10.58
CA ASP A 241 12.01 2.13 -11.88
C ASP A 241 10.60 2.74 -11.84
N LEU A 242 10.21 3.33 -10.70
CA LEU A 242 8.90 3.95 -10.50
C LEU A 242 9.02 5.47 -10.55
N GLY A 243 8.44 6.11 -11.57
CA GLY A 243 8.52 7.56 -11.72
C GLY A 243 7.96 8.34 -10.54
N GLY A 244 6.90 7.83 -9.93
CA GLY A 244 6.34 8.41 -8.71
C GLY A 244 7.32 8.46 -7.52
N LEU A 245 8.32 7.55 -7.47
CA LEU A 245 9.41 7.55 -6.48
C LEU A 245 10.63 8.31 -6.98
N ASN A 246 11.10 8.01 -8.19
CA ASN A 246 12.33 8.57 -8.77
C ASN A 246 12.28 10.10 -8.85
N LEU A 247 11.11 10.68 -9.16
CA LEU A 247 10.92 12.13 -9.30
C LEU A 247 10.54 12.82 -7.98
N SER A 248 10.39 12.08 -6.87
CA SER A 248 10.02 12.71 -5.60
C SER A 248 11.22 13.38 -4.94
N THR A 249 11.01 14.59 -4.43
CA THR A 249 11.98 15.34 -3.63
C THR A 249 11.62 15.40 -2.14
N VAL A 250 10.54 14.73 -1.75
CA VAL A 250 10.03 14.59 -0.38
C VAL A 250 10.05 13.11 0.03
N PRO A 251 10.03 12.76 1.34
CA PRO A 251 9.93 11.37 1.77
C PRO A 251 8.68 10.70 1.19
N LYS A 252 8.85 9.62 0.42
CA LYS A 252 7.75 8.97 -0.29
C LYS A 252 7.90 7.46 -0.37
N VAL A 253 6.77 6.76 -0.19
CA VAL A 253 6.66 5.31 -0.37
C VAL A 253 5.41 4.93 -1.16
N PHE A 254 5.37 3.70 -1.68
CA PHE A 254 4.14 3.08 -2.17
C PHE A 254 3.77 1.96 -1.21
N ILE A 255 2.48 1.73 -0.98
CA ILE A 255 2.00 0.52 -0.31
C ILE A 255 1.09 -0.25 -1.26
N GLU A 256 1.51 -1.48 -1.57
CA GLU A 256 0.66 -2.51 -2.16
C GLU A 256 -0.05 -3.22 -1.01
N CYS A 257 -1.36 -2.98 -0.86
CA CYS A 257 -2.09 -3.38 0.34
C CYS A 257 -2.42 -4.88 0.41
N GLY A 258 -2.25 -5.62 -0.69
CA GLY A 258 -2.58 -7.04 -0.85
C GLY A 258 -2.75 -7.38 -2.33
N ASN A 259 -2.96 -8.65 -2.66
CA ASN A 259 -3.13 -9.13 -4.03
C ASN A 259 -4.62 -9.20 -4.43
N MET A 260 -5.07 -8.36 -5.36
CA MET A 260 -6.46 -8.38 -5.84
C MET A 260 -6.84 -9.68 -6.57
N ARG A 261 -5.86 -10.43 -7.07
CA ARG A 261 -6.08 -11.68 -7.81
C ARG A 261 -6.17 -12.92 -6.91
N ASP A 262 -5.72 -12.81 -5.66
CA ASP A 262 -5.92 -13.85 -4.65
C ASP A 262 -7.29 -13.70 -3.98
N SER A 263 -8.01 -14.81 -3.84
CA SER A 263 -9.37 -14.82 -3.30
C SER A 263 -9.50 -14.32 -1.85
N LYS A 264 -8.49 -14.54 -1.00
CA LYS A 264 -8.51 -14.13 0.41
C LYS A 264 -8.17 -12.66 0.56
N ASP A 265 -7.13 -12.19 -0.13
CA ASP A 265 -6.79 -10.77 -0.14
C ASP A 265 -7.93 -9.96 -0.78
N ALA A 266 -8.52 -10.44 -1.88
CA ALA A 266 -9.69 -9.82 -2.50
C ALA A 266 -10.88 -9.68 -1.53
N ALA A 267 -11.14 -10.66 -0.66
CA ALA A 267 -12.18 -10.58 0.37
C ALA A 267 -11.89 -9.48 1.41
N LEU A 268 -10.62 -9.27 1.75
CA LEU A 268 -10.19 -8.19 2.65
C LEU A 268 -10.30 -6.83 1.95
N LEU A 269 -9.76 -6.70 0.74
CA LEU A 269 -9.74 -5.44 -0.03
C LEU A 269 -11.17 -4.95 -0.37
N THR A 270 -12.12 -5.87 -0.57
CA THR A 270 -13.53 -5.54 -0.80
C THR A 270 -14.32 -5.24 0.48
N SER A 271 -13.79 -5.58 1.66
CA SER A 271 -14.40 -5.28 2.96
C SER A 271 -14.17 -3.83 3.39
N GLY A 272 -15.26 -3.07 3.57
CA GLY A 272 -15.17 -1.69 4.07
C GLY A 272 -14.57 -1.58 5.48
N ALA A 273 -14.80 -2.58 6.33
CA ALA A 273 -14.23 -2.62 7.68
C ALA A 273 -12.70 -2.85 7.64
N TRP A 274 -12.23 -3.71 6.73
CA TRP A 274 -10.80 -3.92 6.55
C TRP A 274 -10.12 -2.71 5.90
N ARG A 275 -10.74 -2.07 4.90
CA ARG A 275 -10.21 -0.81 4.33
C ARG A 275 -10.06 0.30 5.38
N GLN A 276 -10.95 0.34 6.38
CA GLN A 276 -10.79 1.24 7.53
C GLN A 276 -9.59 0.89 8.42
N LYS A 277 -9.28 -0.41 8.60
CA LYS A 277 -8.07 -0.86 9.30
C LYS A 277 -6.81 -0.52 8.51
N ALA A 278 -6.82 -0.77 7.19
CA ALA A 278 -5.73 -0.41 6.29
C ALA A 278 -5.41 1.09 6.37
N ALA A 279 -6.42 1.96 6.24
CA ALA A 279 -6.23 3.41 6.38
C ALA A 279 -5.71 3.82 7.77
N ARG A 280 -6.13 3.14 8.84
CA ARG A 280 -5.63 3.40 10.19
C ARG A 280 -4.17 2.99 10.36
N GLY A 281 -3.80 1.79 9.93
CA GLY A 281 -2.40 1.34 9.97
C GLY A 281 -1.48 2.27 9.18
N ILE A 282 -1.90 2.72 7.99
CA ILE A 282 -1.16 3.73 7.22
C ILE A 282 -1.06 5.05 8.00
N SER A 283 -2.18 5.54 8.55
CA SER A 283 -2.20 6.79 9.33
C SER A 283 -1.25 6.74 10.52
N GLU A 284 -1.27 5.66 11.31
CA GLU A 284 -0.40 5.54 12.49
C GLU A 284 1.09 5.49 12.08
N GLY A 285 1.42 4.81 10.98
CA GLY A 285 2.78 4.81 10.43
C GLY A 285 3.26 6.21 10.03
N ILE A 286 2.42 6.99 9.35
CA ILE A 286 2.71 8.38 8.96
C ILE A 286 2.82 9.28 10.20
N VAL A 287 1.91 9.16 11.17
CA VAL A 287 1.95 9.94 12.43
C VAL A 287 3.25 9.64 13.19
N SER A 288 3.63 8.36 13.27
CA SER A 288 4.85 7.90 13.94
C SER A 288 6.11 8.48 13.28
N PHE A 289 6.13 8.59 11.95
CA PHE A 289 7.20 9.20 11.16
C PHE A 289 7.30 10.71 11.41
N LEU A 290 6.19 11.42 11.28
CA LEU A 290 6.15 12.89 11.32
C LEU A 290 6.35 13.47 12.72
N ARG A 291 6.09 12.72 13.79
CA ARG A 291 6.34 13.17 15.18
C ARG A 291 7.82 13.17 15.56
N ARG A 292 8.69 12.51 14.79
CA ARG A 292 10.14 12.45 15.04
C ARG A 292 10.96 13.27 14.04
N SER A 293 10.28 13.97 13.13
CA SER A 293 10.86 14.68 11.99
C SER A 293 10.71 16.20 12.08
#